data_AF-A0A3M1VRW3-F1
#
_entry.id   AF-A0A3M1VRW3-F1
#
_cell.length_a   1.000
_cell.length_b   1.000
_cell.length_c   1.000
_cell.angle_alpha   90.00
_cell.angle_beta   90.00
_cell.angle_gamma   90.00
#
_symmetry.space_group_name_H-M   'P 1'
#
loop_
_entity.id
_entity.type
_entity.pdbx_description
1 polymer ?
#
loop_
_entity_poly.entity_id
_entity_poly.type
_entity_poly.pdbx_seq_one_letter_code
_entity_poly.pdbx_strand_id
1 'polypeptide(L)'
;MTAERKSEQQTLEDLSADDVLADSIGILEESLREAFRIKRELCVHALVSGLEDVNISELPAQQETQGEWLAIDSLSKLRAEVGGRFQNIKKKWIEAGFPLKQHRGEKTASYKLNQEGWIELTNWILKQGYEARLATDDSEHLFEIRALPGGQK
;
A
#
# COMPACT_ATOMS: atom_id res chain seq x y z
N MET A 1 -53.43 19.59 62.29
CA MET A 1 -53.80 19.31 60.89
C MET A 1 -53.44 20.51 60.05
N THR A 2 -52.32 20.46 59.33
CA THR A 2 -52.01 21.15 58.05
C THR A 2 -50.53 20.96 57.74
N ALA A 3 -50.16 19.74 57.36
CA ALA A 3 -48.88 19.43 56.76
C ALA A 3 -49.19 18.90 55.37
N GLU A 4 -49.10 19.75 54.33
CA GLU A 4 -49.21 19.32 52.93
C GLU A 4 -49.00 20.51 51.98
N ARG A 5 -47.77 21.06 51.93
CA ARG A 5 -47.28 21.89 50.81
C ARG A 5 -45.76 21.80 50.67
N LYS A 6 -45.23 20.58 50.60
CA LYS A 6 -43.83 20.31 50.23
C LYS A 6 -43.77 19.04 49.37
N SER A 7 -44.17 19.11 48.11
CA SER A 7 -43.89 18.07 47.12
C SER A 7 -44.20 18.59 45.70
N GLU A 8 -43.50 19.64 45.27
CA GLU A 8 -43.43 20.03 43.84
C GLU A 8 -42.01 20.51 43.46
N GLN A 9 -40.97 19.94 44.09
CA GLN A 9 -39.58 20.12 43.68
C GLN A 9 -38.90 18.76 43.55
N GLN A 10 -39.34 18.02 42.54
CA GLN A 10 -38.76 16.79 42.03
C GLN A 10 -39.06 16.90 40.53
N THR A 11 -38.13 17.29 39.66
CA THR A 11 -36.94 16.56 39.24
C THR A 11 -36.07 17.53 38.42
N LEU A 12 -34.91 17.93 38.95
CA LEU A 12 -33.80 18.48 38.19
C LEU A 12 -32.60 17.67 38.64
N GLU A 13 -32.60 16.40 38.25
CA GLU A 13 -31.48 15.49 38.46
C GLU A 13 -30.33 15.94 37.58
N ASP A 14 -29.16 16.00 38.20
CA ASP A 14 -27.85 16.27 37.64
C ASP A 14 -27.63 15.52 36.31
N LEU A 15 -27.74 16.25 35.20
CA LEU A 15 -26.95 15.90 34.01
C LEU A 15 -25.55 16.45 34.27
N SER A 16 -24.66 15.55 34.73
CA SER A 16 -23.25 15.86 34.95
C SER A 16 -22.68 16.53 33.71
N ALA A 17 -22.00 17.68 33.89
CA ALA A 17 -21.37 18.40 32.79
C ALA A 17 -20.37 17.52 32.00
N ASP A 18 -19.83 16.49 32.64
CA ASP A 18 -18.93 15.52 32.02
C ASP A 18 -19.65 14.60 31.02
N ASP A 19 -20.91 14.24 31.26
CA ASP A 19 -21.71 13.42 30.34
C ASP A 19 -22.11 14.22 29.10
N VAL A 20 -22.44 15.51 29.28
CA VAL A 20 -22.74 16.42 28.16
C VAL A 20 -21.51 16.66 27.27
N LEU A 21 -20.32 16.73 27.88
CA LEU A 21 -19.06 16.88 27.15
C LEU A 21 -18.67 15.59 26.40
N ALA A 22 -18.86 14.41 27.01
CA ALA A 22 -18.62 13.12 26.37
C ALA A 22 -19.54 12.91 25.15
N ASP A 23 -20.82 13.23 25.28
CA ASP A 23 -21.77 13.16 24.17
C ASP A 23 -21.39 14.13 23.04
N SER A 24 -20.98 15.35 23.39
CA SER A 24 -20.52 16.34 22.41
C SER A 24 -19.27 15.89 21.65
N ILE A 25 -18.31 15.23 22.34
CA ILE A 25 -17.12 14.65 21.71
C ILE A 25 -17.51 13.51 20.76
N GLY A 26 -18.42 12.63 21.17
CA GLY A 26 -18.90 11.54 20.30
C GLY A 26 -19.55 12.06 19.01
N ILE A 27 -20.37 13.11 19.11
CA ILE A 27 -21.01 13.74 17.95
C ILE A 27 -19.97 14.38 17.02
N LEU A 28 -18.92 15.00 17.58
CA LEU A 28 -17.81 15.59 16.81
C LEU A 28 -16.99 14.52 16.08
N GLU A 29 -16.68 13.41 16.73
CA GLU A 29 -15.94 12.30 16.11
C GLU A 29 -16.72 11.65 14.97
N GLU A 30 -18.02 11.43 15.15
CA GLU A 30 -18.88 10.89 14.09
C GLU A 30 -18.99 11.85 12.91
N SER A 31 -19.14 13.16 13.19
CA SER A 31 -19.15 14.21 12.16
C SER A 31 -17.83 14.26 11.37
N LEU A 32 -16.69 14.09 12.05
CA LEU A 32 -15.38 14.03 11.39
C LEU A 32 -15.25 12.78 10.51
N ARG A 33 -15.67 11.61 10.99
CA ARG A 33 -15.64 10.37 10.21
C ARG A 33 -16.48 10.50 8.94
N GLU A 34 -17.68 11.05 9.05
CA GLU A 34 -18.56 11.24 7.90
C GLU A 34 -17.99 12.28 6.92
N ALA A 35 -17.39 13.36 7.41
CA ALA A 35 -16.71 14.33 6.56
C ALA A 35 -15.53 13.70 5.78
N PHE A 36 -14.74 12.83 6.42
CA PHE A 36 -13.67 12.09 5.73
C PHE A 36 -14.21 11.10 4.70
N ARG A 37 -15.32 10.43 5.01
CA ARG A 37 -16.00 9.53 4.07
C ARG A 37 -16.48 10.28 2.83
N ILE A 38 -17.21 11.38 3.01
CA ILE A 38 -17.72 12.22 1.91
C ILE A 38 -16.55 12.78 1.09
N LYS A 39 -15.50 13.28 1.75
CA LYS A 39 -14.31 13.79 1.04
C LYS A 39 -13.61 12.70 0.22
N ARG A 40 -13.51 11.47 0.75
CA ARG A 40 -12.98 10.32 0.01
C ARG A 40 -13.85 10.00 -1.18
N GLU A 41 -15.16 9.91 -1.01
CA GLU A 41 -16.10 9.61 -2.09
C GLU A 41 -16.06 10.68 -3.19
N LEU A 42 -16.02 11.96 -2.83
CA LEU A 42 -15.84 13.08 -3.76
C LEU A 42 -14.49 13.01 -4.48
N CYS A 43 -13.41 12.62 -3.79
CA CYS A 43 -12.09 12.50 -4.41
C CYS A 43 -12.04 11.32 -5.38
N VAL A 44 -12.65 10.17 -5.04
CA VAL A 44 -12.81 9.03 -5.93
C VAL A 44 -13.66 9.40 -7.14
N HIS A 45 -14.79 10.09 -6.93
CA HIS A 45 -15.64 10.54 -8.03
C HIS A 45 -14.95 11.58 -8.91
N ALA A 46 -14.18 12.51 -8.34
CA ALA A 46 -13.39 13.48 -9.11
C ALA A 46 -12.28 12.79 -9.93
N LEU A 47 -11.67 11.73 -9.39
CA LEU A 47 -10.73 10.91 -10.14
C LEU A 47 -11.41 10.13 -11.26
N VAL A 48 -12.57 9.52 -10.99
CA VAL A 48 -13.33 8.74 -11.99
C VAL A 48 -13.90 9.65 -13.09
N SER A 49 -14.54 10.77 -12.74
CA SER A 49 -15.04 11.72 -13.73
C SER A 49 -13.90 12.47 -14.45
N GLY A 50 -12.77 12.70 -13.78
CA GLY A 50 -11.56 13.21 -14.43
C GLY A 50 -10.93 12.20 -15.41
N LEU A 51 -11.30 10.92 -15.33
CA LEU A 51 -10.92 9.87 -16.29
C LEU A 51 -11.93 9.71 -17.44
N GLU A 52 -13.15 10.25 -17.33
CA GLU A 52 -14.19 10.11 -18.37
C GLU A 52 -13.93 11.00 -19.61
N ASP A 53 -13.19 12.09 -19.46
CA ASP A 53 -12.69 12.91 -20.60
C ASP A 53 -11.32 12.45 -21.11
N VAL A 54 -10.70 11.46 -20.46
CA VAL A 54 -9.50 10.80 -20.98
C VAL A 54 -9.96 9.73 -21.96
N ASN A 55 -9.92 10.07 -23.25
CA ASN A 55 -10.04 9.12 -24.34
C ASN A 55 -9.11 7.91 -24.11
N ILE A 56 -9.63 6.82 -23.55
CA ILE A 56 -8.94 5.53 -23.35
C ILE A 56 -8.76 4.79 -24.70
N SER A 57 -8.64 5.50 -25.82
CA SER A 57 -8.09 4.97 -27.07
C SER A 57 -6.59 5.24 -27.23
N GLU A 58 -6.01 6.05 -26.34
CA GLU A 58 -4.56 6.22 -26.23
C GLU A 58 -4.16 6.19 -24.75
N LEU A 59 -4.45 5.09 -24.07
CA LEU A 59 -3.40 4.57 -23.19
C LEU A 59 -2.16 4.52 -24.08
N PRO A 60 -1.02 5.16 -23.73
CA PRO A 60 0.22 4.78 -24.39
C PRO A 60 0.33 3.30 -24.06
N ALA A 61 -0.01 2.46 -25.05
CA ALA A 61 0.36 1.06 -25.08
C ALA A 61 1.78 1.08 -24.55
N GLN A 62 1.98 0.51 -23.35
CA GLN A 62 3.29 0.45 -22.71
C GLN A 62 4.22 0.10 -23.84
N GLN A 63 5.00 1.09 -24.32
CA GLN A 63 5.72 0.92 -25.56
C GLN A 63 6.46 -0.37 -25.35
N GLU A 64 6.21 -1.35 -26.22
CA GLU A 64 6.85 -2.66 -26.23
C GLU A 64 8.34 -2.37 -26.43
N THR A 65 8.95 -1.98 -25.32
CA THR A 65 10.33 -1.65 -25.18
C THR A 65 10.97 -3.01 -25.21
N GLN A 66 11.71 -3.22 -26.30
CA GLN A 66 12.31 -4.45 -26.79
C GLN A 66 13.38 -5.01 -25.82
N GLY A 67 13.07 -5.08 -24.53
CA GLY A 67 13.86 -5.75 -23.52
C GLY A 67 13.19 -7.07 -23.19
N GLU A 68 13.93 -8.16 -23.31
CA GLU A 68 13.52 -9.47 -22.80
C GLU A 68 13.33 -9.39 -21.28
N TRP A 69 12.25 -9.99 -20.77
CA TRP A 69 12.06 -10.14 -19.33
C TRP A 69 13.07 -11.17 -18.80
N LEU A 70 13.94 -10.73 -17.91
CA LEU A 70 14.98 -11.56 -17.29
C LEU A 70 14.44 -12.14 -15.99
N ALA A 71 14.35 -13.46 -15.92
CA ALA A 71 13.94 -14.17 -14.72
C ALA A 71 14.97 -14.02 -13.60
N ILE A 72 14.56 -13.53 -12.43
CA ILE A 72 15.39 -13.40 -11.23
C ILE A 72 15.03 -14.48 -10.23
N ASP A 73 15.96 -15.42 -10.06
CA ASP A 73 15.84 -16.56 -9.17
C ASP A 73 16.64 -16.37 -7.86
N SER A 74 17.55 -15.39 -7.82
CA SER A 74 18.50 -15.20 -6.73
C SER A 74 19.02 -13.77 -6.63
N LEU A 75 19.43 -13.40 -5.42
CA LEU A 75 20.07 -12.11 -5.14
C LEU A 75 21.34 -11.88 -5.97
N SER A 76 22.13 -12.93 -6.20
CA SER A 76 23.35 -12.86 -7.00
C SER A 76 23.03 -12.50 -8.45
N LYS A 77 21.96 -13.09 -9.03
CA LYS A 77 21.50 -12.78 -10.38
C LYS A 77 20.99 -11.35 -10.49
N LEU A 78 20.15 -10.91 -9.54
CA LEU A 78 19.70 -9.51 -9.48
C LEU A 78 20.88 -8.52 -9.47
N ARG A 79 21.89 -8.79 -8.63
CA ARG A 79 23.08 -7.94 -8.54
C ARG A 79 23.90 -7.93 -9.83
N ALA A 80 24.00 -9.06 -10.51
CA ALA A 80 24.75 -9.16 -11.77
C ALA A 80 24.11 -8.29 -12.87
N GLU A 81 22.77 -8.27 -12.93
CA GLU A 81 22.02 -7.50 -13.94
C GLU A 81 21.90 -6.02 -13.59
N VAL A 82 21.43 -5.70 -12.39
CA VAL A 82 21.08 -4.34 -11.98
C VAL A 82 22.30 -3.57 -11.43
N GLY A 83 23.35 -4.28 -11.02
CA GLY A 83 24.53 -3.68 -10.41
C GLY A 83 24.26 -3.12 -9.00
N GLY A 84 25.19 -2.30 -8.49
CA GLY A 84 25.07 -1.62 -7.21
C GLY A 84 25.77 -2.29 -6.02
N ARG A 85 25.71 -1.61 -4.86
CA ARG A 85 26.36 -2.08 -3.62
C ARG A 85 25.60 -3.26 -3.02
N PHE A 86 26.27 -4.41 -2.90
CA PHE A 86 25.68 -5.66 -2.41
C PHE A 86 24.91 -5.50 -1.08
N GLN A 87 25.43 -4.73 -0.13
CA GLN A 87 24.78 -4.53 1.17
C GLN A 87 23.39 -3.87 1.04
N ASN A 88 23.24 -2.92 0.11
CA ASN A 88 21.98 -2.22 -0.09
C ASN A 88 20.94 -3.15 -0.73
N ILE A 89 21.34 -3.89 -1.76
CA ILE A 89 20.46 -4.85 -2.46
C ILE A 89 20.04 -5.96 -1.49
N LYS A 90 21.00 -6.51 -0.73
CA LYS A 90 20.73 -7.54 0.27
C LYS A 90 19.70 -7.09 1.30
N LYS A 91 19.81 -5.87 1.81
CA LYS A 91 18.85 -5.31 2.77
C LYS A 91 17.45 -5.27 2.16
N LYS A 92 17.30 -4.68 0.97
CA LYS A 92 16.01 -4.58 0.26
C LYS A 92 15.41 -5.92 -0.13
N TRP A 93 16.26 -6.87 -0.49
CA TRP A 93 15.86 -8.25 -0.80
C TRP A 93 15.23 -8.95 0.40
N ILE A 94 15.84 -8.82 1.58
CA ILE A 94 15.31 -9.38 2.83
C ILE A 94 14.03 -8.65 3.24
N GLU A 95 13.98 -7.32 3.11
CA GLU A 95 12.80 -6.50 3.43
C GLU A 95 11.58 -6.90 2.58
N ALA A 96 11.79 -7.23 1.31
CA ALA A 96 10.77 -7.76 0.41
C ALA A 96 10.33 -9.20 0.75
N GLY A 97 11.00 -9.87 1.69
CA GLY A 97 10.66 -11.22 2.12
C GLY A 97 11.24 -12.33 1.23
N PHE A 98 12.23 -12.03 0.38
CA PHE A 98 12.84 -13.03 -0.49
C PHE A 98 13.92 -13.85 0.22
N PRO A 99 14.06 -15.15 -0.11
CA PRO A 99 15.03 -16.03 0.52
C PRO A 99 16.47 -15.69 0.11
N LEU A 100 17.42 -15.79 1.05
CA LEU A 100 18.85 -15.59 0.79
C LEU A 100 19.58 -16.85 0.29
N LYS A 101 19.04 -18.04 0.59
CA LYS A 101 19.59 -19.32 0.15
C LYS A 101 18.64 -19.94 -0.87
N GLN A 102 19.12 -20.14 -2.09
CA GLN A 102 18.58 -21.19 -2.96
C GLN A 102 19.06 -22.52 -2.38
N HIS A 103 18.24 -23.18 -1.57
CA HIS A 103 18.46 -24.60 -1.32
C HIS A 103 18.10 -25.33 -2.61
N ARG A 104 19.10 -25.89 -3.30
CA ARG A 104 18.91 -26.73 -4.50
C ARG A 104 17.85 -27.80 -4.19
N GLY A 105 16.69 -27.71 -4.83
CA GLY A 105 15.62 -28.70 -4.74
C GLY A 105 14.52 -28.41 -3.71
N GLU A 106 14.62 -27.34 -2.93
CA GLU A 106 13.48 -26.86 -2.15
C GLU A 106 12.59 -26.08 -3.12
N LYS A 107 11.51 -26.72 -3.57
CA LYS A 107 10.39 -26.00 -4.22
C LYS A 107 10.09 -24.78 -3.37
N THR A 108 9.75 -23.67 -4.00
CA THR A 108 9.41 -22.31 -3.50
C THR A 108 8.31 -22.31 -2.44
N ALA A 109 8.45 -23.16 -1.43
CA ALA A 109 7.47 -23.49 -0.43
C ALA A 109 7.53 -22.38 0.61
N SER A 110 6.67 -21.39 0.41
CA SER A 110 6.27 -20.38 1.38
C SER A 110 7.35 -19.37 1.80
N TYR A 111 7.89 -18.59 0.85
CA TYR A 111 8.35 -17.26 1.25
C TYR A 111 7.13 -16.33 1.34
N LYS A 112 7.03 -15.56 2.43
CA LYS A 112 5.95 -14.60 2.60
C LYS A 112 6.43 -13.28 2.01
N LEU A 113 5.95 -12.96 0.81
CA LEU A 113 6.23 -11.67 0.17
C LEU A 113 5.74 -10.54 1.08
N ASN A 114 6.62 -9.62 1.42
CA ASN A 114 6.26 -8.40 2.10
C ASN A 114 5.98 -7.32 1.04
N GLN A 115 4.73 -6.89 0.93
CA GLN A 115 4.31 -5.91 -0.09
C GLN A 115 5.04 -4.58 0.04
N GLU A 116 5.25 -4.08 1.26
CA GLU A 116 5.95 -2.81 1.48
C GLU A 116 7.42 -2.90 1.05
N GLY A 117 8.10 -3.98 1.48
CA GLY A 117 9.47 -4.25 1.06
C GLY A 117 9.60 -4.52 -0.44
N TRP A 118 8.60 -5.15 -1.06
CA TRP A 118 8.53 -5.35 -2.50
C TRP A 118 8.44 -4.01 -3.24
N ILE A 119 7.56 -3.10 -2.83
CA ILE A 119 7.43 -1.75 -3.41
C ILE A 119 8.76 -0.99 -3.26
N GLU A 120 9.41 -1.08 -2.11
CA GLU A 120 10.73 -0.47 -1.90
C GLU A 120 11.82 -1.04 -2.81
N LEU A 121 11.80 -2.36 -3.03
CA LEU A 121 12.74 -3.04 -3.93
C LEU A 121 12.48 -2.63 -5.38
N THR A 122 11.24 -2.67 -5.85
CA THR A 122 10.91 -2.28 -7.23
C THR A 122 11.21 -0.81 -7.50
N ASN A 123 10.95 0.09 -6.54
CA ASN A 123 11.35 1.50 -6.64
C ASN A 123 12.87 1.68 -6.71
N TRP A 124 13.63 0.84 -6.00
CA TRP A 124 15.08 0.86 -6.10
C TRP A 124 15.55 0.34 -7.47
N ILE A 125 14.99 -0.77 -7.96
CA ILE A 125 15.27 -1.34 -9.29
C ILE A 125 14.93 -0.32 -10.39
N LEU A 126 13.81 0.39 -10.26
CA LEU A 126 13.37 1.47 -11.15
C LEU A 126 14.39 2.60 -11.25
N LYS A 127 14.96 3.02 -10.11
CA LYS A 127 16.04 4.02 -10.08
C LYS A 127 17.33 3.55 -10.75
N GLN A 128 17.53 2.24 -10.89
CA GLN A 128 18.66 1.67 -11.65
C GLN A 128 18.33 1.52 -13.15
N GLY A 129 17.16 1.97 -13.60
CA GLY A 129 16.75 1.88 -15.00
C GLY A 129 16.15 0.54 -15.38
N TYR A 130 15.58 -0.20 -14.42
CA TYR A 130 14.92 -1.48 -14.65
C TYR A 130 13.48 -1.46 -14.16
N GLU A 131 12.59 -2.13 -14.87
CA GLU A 131 11.25 -2.45 -14.40
C GLU A 131 11.27 -3.84 -13.74
N ALA A 132 10.46 -4.04 -12.70
CA ALA A 132 10.32 -5.31 -12.02
C ALA A 132 8.85 -5.72 -11.90
N ARG A 133 8.54 -6.99 -12.14
CA ARG A 133 7.21 -7.57 -11.94
C ARG A 133 7.31 -8.92 -11.24
N LEU A 134 6.31 -9.25 -10.42
CA LEU A 134 6.23 -10.58 -9.82
C LEU A 134 6.01 -11.62 -10.92
N ALA A 135 6.65 -12.77 -10.73
CA ALA A 135 6.46 -13.88 -11.64
C ALA A 135 5.10 -14.54 -11.41
N THR A 136 4.56 -15.18 -12.44
CA THR A 136 3.31 -15.95 -12.32
C THR A 136 3.51 -17.18 -11.45
N ASP A 137 2.45 -17.65 -10.78
CA ASP A 137 2.47 -18.71 -9.75
C ASP A 137 3.08 -20.06 -10.19
N ASP A 138 3.32 -20.28 -11.49
CA ASP A 138 3.87 -21.52 -12.06
C ASP A 138 5.36 -21.38 -12.48
N SER A 139 6.02 -20.30 -12.06
CA SER A 139 7.40 -20.02 -12.45
C SER A 139 8.43 -20.50 -11.43
N GLU A 140 9.57 -21.00 -11.92
CA GLU A 140 10.71 -21.41 -11.07
C GLU A 140 11.49 -20.23 -10.47
N HIS A 141 11.10 -19.00 -10.79
CA HIS A 141 11.81 -17.77 -10.41
C HIS A 141 10.94 -16.88 -9.52
N LEU A 142 11.54 -15.91 -8.84
CA LEU A 142 10.86 -15.10 -7.82
C LEU A 142 10.13 -13.91 -8.46
N PHE A 143 10.78 -13.27 -9.40
CA PHE A 143 10.25 -12.12 -10.14
C PHE A 143 11.06 -11.94 -11.42
N GLU A 144 10.60 -11.07 -12.30
CA GLU A 144 11.26 -10.75 -13.56
C GLU A 144 11.63 -9.28 -13.59
N ILE A 145 12.74 -8.96 -14.27
CA ILE A 145 13.16 -7.59 -14.53
C ILE A 145 13.33 -7.33 -16.01
N ARG A 146 13.20 -6.07 -16.42
CA ARG A 146 13.46 -5.64 -17.79
C ARG A 146 14.15 -4.29 -17.79
N ALA A 147 15.15 -4.09 -18.64
CA ALA A 147 15.81 -2.80 -18.79
C ALA A 147 14.87 -1.77 -19.44
N LEU A 148 14.80 -0.57 -18.89
CA LEU A 148 14.07 0.55 -19.45
C LEU A 148 14.92 1.27 -20.51
N PRO A 149 14.30 1.81 -21.57
CA PRO A 149 15.01 2.61 -22.56
C PRO A 149 15.60 3.86 -21.87
N GLY A 150 16.94 3.96 -21.85
CA GLY A 150 17.64 5.06 -21.18
C GLY A 150 18.15 4.74 -19.76
N GLY A 151 17.99 3.51 -19.26
CA GLY A 151 18.70 3.04 -18.07
C GLY A 151 20.22 3.03 -18.30
N GLN A 152 20.98 3.73 -17.47
CA GLN A 152 22.44 3.77 -17.55
C GLN A 152 23.04 2.39 -17.18
N LYS A 153 23.93 1.87 -18.03
CA LYS A 153 24.82 0.74 -17.72
C LYS A 153 26.07 1.21 -17.00
#